data_AF-A0A0F6AI24-F1
#
_entry.id   AF-A0A0F6AI24-F1
#
_cell.length_a   1.000
_cell.length_b   1.000
_cell.length_c   1.000
_cell.angle_alpha   90.00
_cell.angle_beta   90.00
_cell.angle_gamma   90.00
#
_symmetry.space_group_name_H-M   'P 1'
#
loop_
_entity.id
_entity.type
_entity.pdbx_description
1 polymer ?
#
loop_
_entity_poly.entity_id
_entity_poly.type
_entity_poly.pdbx_seq_one_letter_code
_entity_poly.pdbx_strand_id
1 'polypeptide(L)'
;MNYIALGDFKKAWVFRHKDLPIEEADLAQIKPMSAQRAAVLWSTMVSREQDHPDFFTPTDWAGKEDNWEEVVDWEGKWEEGEATLPAEISEYLGWEDNTTVYFCLSRNHVIETQFGVFKRCWQNFMFLVDGSLLLGKKRDGAVQFLESGEAKLGKRPK
;
A
#
# COMPACT_ATOMS: atom_id res chain seq x y z
N MET A 1 -14.46 10.65 -13.37
CA MET A 1 -13.04 10.34 -13.66
C MET A 1 -12.52 9.46 -12.52
N ASN A 2 -11.87 8.33 -12.83
CA ASN A 2 -11.47 7.35 -11.81
C ASN A 2 -10.15 7.68 -11.10
N TYR A 3 -9.30 8.48 -11.75
CA TYR A 3 -7.98 8.85 -11.29
C TYR A 3 -7.83 10.37 -11.36
N ILE A 4 -6.92 10.91 -10.56
CA ILE A 4 -6.46 12.29 -10.66
C ILE A 4 -5.03 12.30 -11.22
N ALA A 5 -4.58 13.45 -11.73
CA ALA A 5 -3.18 13.56 -12.12
C ALA A 5 -2.28 13.41 -10.88
N LEU A 6 -1.10 12.82 -11.04
CA LEU A 6 -0.15 12.68 -9.93
C LEU A 6 0.18 14.04 -9.31
N GLY A 7 0.26 15.11 -10.11
CA GLY A 7 0.48 16.47 -9.61
C GLY A 7 -0.63 17.04 -8.73
N ASP A 8 -1.87 16.55 -8.86
CA ASP A 8 -3.02 17.00 -8.06
C ASP A 8 -3.13 16.22 -6.74
N PHE A 9 -2.37 15.13 -6.59
CA PHE A 9 -2.33 14.35 -5.37
C PHE A 9 -1.49 15.07 -4.30
N LYS A 10 -2.11 15.43 -3.17
CA LYS A 10 -1.47 16.24 -2.11
C LYS A 10 -0.14 15.68 -1.61
N LYS A 11 0.01 14.36 -1.57
CA LYS A 11 1.23 13.67 -1.12
C LYS A 11 2.19 13.30 -2.26
N ALA A 12 2.01 13.86 -3.47
CA ALA A 12 2.82 13.51 -4.64
C ALA A 12 4.30 13.89 -4.56
N TRP A 13 4.68 14.71 -3.59
CA TRP A 13 6.07 15.08 -3.35
C TRP A 13 6.96 13.87 -3.08
N VAL A 14 6.42 12.79 -2.49
CA VAL A 14 7.19 11.56 -2.22
C VAL A 14 7.70 10.92 -3.49
N PHE A 15 6.93 10.98 -4.59
CA PHE A 15 7.33 10.42 -5.89
C PHE A 15 8.24 11.36 -6.70
N ARG A 16 8.59 12.52 -6.12
CA ARG A 16 9.50 13.52 -6.70
C ARG A 16 10.69 13.76 -5.78
N HIS A 17 10.94 12.85 -4.84
CA HIS A 17 12.04 12.96 -3.90
C HIS A 17 13.37 12.84 -4.66
N LYS A 18 14.27 13.80 -4.48
CA LYS A 18 15.52 13.87 -5.27
C LYS A 18 16.46 12.71 -5.01
N ASP A 19 16.47 12.21 -3.77
CA ASP A 19 17.33 11.11 -3.35
C ASP A 19 16.77 9.73 -3.74
N LEU A 20 15.49 9.65 -4.15
CA LEU A 20 14.82 8.43 -4.58
C LEU A 20 14.12 8.64 -5.93
N PRO A 21 14.89 8.88 -7.01
CA PRO A 21 14.33 9.16 -8.32
C PRO A 21 13.55 7.95 -8.87
N ILE A 22 12.40 8.23 -9.48
CA ILE A 22 11.56 7.23 -10.13
C ILE A 22 11.60 7.44 -11.65
N GLU A 23 11.75 6.36 -12.40
CA GLU A 23 11.68 6.40 -13.86
C GLU A 23 10.32 6.93 -14.35
N GLU A 24 10.32 7.67 -15.46
CA GLU A 24 9.09 8.25 -16.01
C GLU A 24 8.04 7.18 -16.36
N ALA A 25 8.49 6.01 -16.82
CA ALA A 25 7.63 4.86 -17.13
C ALA A 25 6.92 4.29 -15.89
N ASP A 26 7.56 4.36 -14.73
CA ASP A 26 7.00 3.93 -13.44
C ASP A 26 6.08 5.00 -12.86
N LEU A 27 6.49 6.27 -12.93
CA LEU A 27 5.64 7.41 -12.52
C LEU A 27 4.29 7.42 -13.25
N ALA A 28 4.28 7.12 -14.55
CA ALA A 28 3.05 7.04 -15.34
C ALA A 28 2.09 5.92 -14.88
N GLN A 29 2.59 4.94 -14.12
CA GLN A 29 1.82 3.81 -13.60
C GLN A 29 1.34 4.01 -12.16
N ILE A 30 1.90 4.99 -11.44
CA ILE A 30 1.43 5.41 -10.12
C ILE A 30 0.19 6.29 -10.32
N LYS A 31 -0.99 5.73 -10.06
CA LYS A 31 -2.29 6.35 -10.39
C LYS A 31 -3.10 6.60 -9.12
N PRO A 32 -3.00 7.79 -8.51
CA PRO A 32 -3.89 8.18 -7.42
C PRO A 32 -5.34 8.18 -7.90
N MET A 33 -6.21 7.50 -7.16
CA MET A 33 -7.63 7.45 -7.47
C MET A 33 -8.30 8.79 -7.11
N SER A 34 -9.41 9.11 -7.79
CA SER A 34 -10.30 10.15 -7.30
C SER A 34 -10.94 9.71 -5.98
N ALA A 35 -11.27 10.65 -5.10
CA ALA A 35 -11.85 10.34 -3.78
C ALA A 35 -13.08 9.43 -3.87
N GLN A 36 -13.94 9.65 -4.87
CA GLN A 36 -15.12 8.83 -5.12
C GLN A 36 -14.76 7.37 -5.46
N ARG A 37 -13.76 7.16 -6.33
CA ARG A 37 -13.32 5.82 -6.72
C ARG A 37 -12.59 5.10 -5.58
N ALA A 38 -11.77 5.83 -4.83
CA ALA A 38 -11.07 5.37 -3.64
C ALA A 38 -12.08 4.91 -2.57
N ALA A 39 -13.11 5.70 -2.29
CA ALA A 39 -14.12 5.37 -1.29
C ALA A 39 -14.86 4.07 -1.63
N VAL A 40 -15.23 3.87 -2.90
CA VAL A 40 -15.84 2.61 -3.36
C VAL A 40 -14.89 1.43 -3.17
N LEU A 41 -13.59 1.59 -3.49
CA LEU A 41 -12.62 0.52 -3.29
C LEU A 41 -12.45 0.19 -1.81
N TRP A 42 -12.26 1.22 -0.98
CA TRP A 42 -12.10 1.09 0.46
C TRP A 42 -13.31 0.39 1.10
N SER A 43 -14.53 0.83 0.83
CA SER A 43 -15.75 0.17 1.34
C SER A 43 -15.92 -1.27 0.87
N THR A 44 -15.28 -1.65 -0.24
CA THR A 44 -15.36 -3.00 -0.80
C THR A 44 -14.25 -3.91 -0.27
N MET A 45 -13.05 -3.38 -0.07
CA MET A 45 -11.85 -4.18 0.21
C MET A 45 -11.28 -4.01 1.62
N VAL A 46 -11.57 -2.89 2.28
CA VAL A 46 -10.97 -2.51 3.56
C VAL A 46 -12.04 -2.45 4.65
N SER A 47 -12.87 -1.41 4.67
CA SER A 47 -13.90 -1.23 5.70
C SER A 47 -15.06 -0.35 5.21
N ARG A 48 -16.29 -0.69 5.58
CA ARG A 48 -17.48 0.15 5.34
C ARG A 48 -17.67 1.21 6.40
N GLU A 49 -17.23 0.94 7.62
CA GLU A 49 -17.49 1.77 8.79
C GLU A 49 -16.37 2.80 8.99
N GLN A 50 -15.11 2.35 8.93
CA GLN A 50 -13.94 3.18 9.19
C GLN A 50 -13.44 3.87 7.93
N ASP A 51 -12.81 5.02 8.08
CA ASP A 51 -12.24 5.79 6.98
C ASP A 51 -10.71 5.94 7.03
N HIS A 52 -10.09 5.56 8.14
CA HIS A 52 -8.64 5.54 8.36
C HIS A 52 -8.21 4.22 9.02
N PRO A 53 -6.99 3.72 8.74
CA PRO A 53 -6.47 2.54 9.42
C PRO A 53 -6.42 2.64 10.95
N ASP A 54 -6.18 3.82 11.51
CA ASP A 54 -6.09 4.02 12.97
C ASP A 54 -7.38 3.71 13.73
N PHE A 55 -8.52 3.72 13.03
CA PHE A 55 -9.82 3.51 13.63
C PHE A 55 -10.33 2.07 13.45
N PHE A 56 -9.52 1.16 12.88
CA PHE A 56 -9.93 -0.23 12.76
C PHE A 56 -10.24 -0.84 14.11
N THR A 57 -11.37 -1.55 14.13
CA THR A 57 -11.82 -2.30 15.29
C THR A 57 -11.77 -3.79 14.98
N PRO A 58 -11.93 -4.69 15.97
CA PRO A 58 -12.10 -6.12 15.71
C PRO A 58 -13.35 -6.47 14.87
N THR A 59 -14.21 -5.50 14.50
CA THR A 59 -15.29 -5.73 13.54
C THR A 59 -14.82 -5.61 12.09
N ASP A 60 -13.77 -4.84 11.85
CA ASP A 60 -13.05 -4.72 10.58
C ASP A 60 -12.07 -5.87 10.45
N TRP A 61 -11.92 -6.44 9.25
CA TRP A 61 -11.01 -7.57 9.09
C TRP A 61 -9.55 -7.18 9.37
N ALA A 62 -9.13 -5.96 8.98
CA ALA A 62 -7.77 -5.48 9.21
C ALA A 62 -7.49 -5.22 10.71
N GLY A 63 -8.53 -4.98 11.53
CA GLY A 63 -8.42 -4.83 12.98
C GLY A 63 -8.50 -6.14 13.76
N LYS A 64 -8.63 -7.29 13.09
CA LYS A 64 -8.60 -8.62 13.73
C LYS A 64 -7.18 -9.18 13.65
N GLU A 65 -6.52 -9.31 14.78
CA GLU A 65 -5.17 -9.87 14.87
C GLU A 65 -5.07 -11.27 14.26
N ASP A 66 -6.10 -12.11 14.37
CA ASP A 66 -6.15 -13.46 13.79
C ASP A 66 -6.02 -13.52 12.25
N ASN A 67 -6.19 -12.39 11.55
CA ASN A 67 -5.99 -12.33 10.09
C ASN A 67 -4.52 -12.06 9.69
N TRP A 68 -3.66 -11.73 10.65
CA TRP A 68 -2.25 -11.44 10.46
C TRP A 68 -1.40 -12.62 10.95
N GLU A 69 -0.49 -13.09 10.10
CA GLU A 69 0.27 -14.32 10.28
C GLU A 69 1.74 -14.04 10.62
N GLU A 70 2.32 -13.00 10.03
CA GLU A 70 3.75 -12.68 10.16
C GLU A 70 3.96 -11.18 10.36
N VAL A 71 5.09 -10.81 10.99
CA VAL A 71 5.52 -9.42 11.16
C VAL A 71 6.94 -9.29 10.62
N VAL A 72 7.16 -8.28 9.79
CA VAL A 72 8.46 -7.98 9.15
C VAL A 72 8.89 -6.57 9.50
N ASP A 73 10.15 -6.39 9.88
CA ASP A 73 10.76 -5.07 10.10
C ASP A 73 11.15 -4.45 8.75
N TRP A 74 10.28 -3.61 8.17
CA TRP A 74 10.57 -2.97 6.88
C TRP A 74 11.46 -1.73 7.05
N GLU A 75 11.40 -1.07 8.20
CA GLU A 75 12.16 0.16 8.46
C GLU A 75 13.63 -0.17 8.67
N GLY A 76 13.96 -1.19 9.44
CA GLY A 76 15.34 -1.67 9.58
C GLY A 76 15.96 -2.01 8.22
N LYS A 77 15.19 -2.65 7.32
CA LYS A 77 15.63 -2.92 5.94
C LYS A 77 15.87 -1.67 5.12
N TRP A 78 15.06 -0.63 5.30
CA TRP A 78 15.36 0.66 4.71
C TRP A 78 16.67 1.22 5.27
N GLU A 79 16.82 1.29 6.59
CA GLU A 79 17.99 1.86 7.26
C GLU A 79 19.30 1.15 6.88
N GLU A 80 19.24 -0.18 6.64
CA GLU A 80 20.35 -0.99 6.10
C GLU A 80 20.73 -0.62 4.65
N GLY A 81 19.94 0.20 3.99
CA GLY A 81 20.15 0.65 2.62
C GLY A 81 19.68 -0.36 1.57
N GLU A 82 18.77 -1.28 1.92
CA GLU A 82 18.21 -2.19 0.92
C GLU A 82 17.44 -1.41 -0.16
N ALA A 83 17.81 -1.65 -1.42
CA ALA A 83 17.16 -1.00 -2.55
C ALA A 83 15.81 -1.66 -2.92
N THR A 84 15.60 -2.90 -2.50
CA THR A 84 14.43 -3.71 -2.85
C THR A 84 13.48 -3.85 -1.68
N LEU A 85 12.19 -4.04 -1.96
CA LEU A 85 11.21 -4.40 -0.94
C LEU A 85 11.69 -5.66 -0.20
N PRO A 86 11.56 -5.72 1.14
CA PRO A 86 11.96 -6.89 1.92
C PRO A 86 11.45 -8.20 1.30
N ALA A 87 12.34 -9.19 1.20
CA ALA A 87 12.08 -10.44 0.48
C ALA A 87 10.91 -11.20 1.12
N GLU A 88 10.81 -11.16 2.45
CA GLU A 88 9.75 -11.76 3.26
C GLU A 88 8.36 -11.30 2.80
N ILE A 89 8.21 -10.00 2.54
CA ILE A 89 6.96 -9.42 2.04
C ILE A 89 6.66 -9.93 0.63
N SER A 90 7.67 -9.94 -0.25
CA SER A 90 7.51 -10.36 -1.64
C SER A 90 7.19 -11.85 -1.77
N GLU A 91 7.85 -12.68 -0.96
CA GLU A 91 7.68 -14.14 -0.92
C GLU A 91 6.33 -14.53 -0.34
N TYR A 92 5.91 -13.89 0.77
CA TYR A 92 4.60 -14.12 1.37
C TYR A 92 3.46 -13.80 0.38
N LEU A 93 3.55 -12.66 -0.30
CA LEU A 93 2.54 -12.26 -1.27
C LEU A 93 2.54 -13.17 -2.51
N GLY A 94 3.71 -13.56 -3.00
CA GLY A 94 3.85 -14.44 -4.17
C GLY A 94 3.17 -13.87 -5.44
N TRP A 95 3.03 -12.55 -5.54
CA TRP A 95 2.36 -11.90 -6.66
C TRP A 95 3.29 -11.68 -7.85
N GLU A 96 2.76 -11.86 -9.05
CA GLU A 96 3.43 -11.49 -10.29
C GLU A 96 3.56 -9.96 -10.40
N ASP A 97 4.64 -9.47 -11.04
CA ASP A 97 4.93 -8.05 -11.20
C ASP A 97 3.81 -7.25 -11.89
N ASN A 98 3.06 -7.90 -12.80
CA ASN A 98 1.94 -7.30 -13.51
C ASN A 98 0.64 -7.22 -12.68
N THR A 99 0.64 -7.74 -11.45
CA THR A 99 -0.54 -7.74 -10.57
C THR A 99 -0.91 -6.30 -10.23
N THR A 100 -2.16 -5.92 -10.51
CA THR A 100 -2.68 -4.63 -10.05
C THR A 100 -2.76 -4.63 -8.53
N VAL A 101 -2.14 -3.65 -7.89
CA VAL A 101 -2.14 -3.46 -6.44
C VAL A 101 -2.72 -2.11 -6.06
N TYR A 102 -3.25 -2.06 -4.85
CA TYR A 102 -3.86 -0.88 -4.24
C TYR A 102 -3.11 -0.57 -2.96
N PHE A 103 -2.51 0.62 -2.90
CA PHE A 103 -1.95 1.18 -1.67
C PHE A 103 -2.99 2.09 -1.03
N CYS A 104 -3.63 1.59 0.01
CA CYS A 104 -4.78 2.19 0.68
C CYS A 104 -4.33 2.96 1.92
N LEU A 105 -4.25 4.29 1.80
CA LEU A 105 -3.89 5.18 2.90
C LEU A 105 -5.09 5.49 3.79
N SER A 106 -6.23 5.77 3.15
CA SER A 106 -7.51 6.06 3.80
C SER A 106 -8.64 5.92 2.79
N ARG A 107 -9.89 6.03 3.23
CA ARG A 107 -11.08 5.91 2.38
C ARG A 107 -11.02 6.77 1.12
N ASN A 108 -10.48 7.97 1.21
CA ASN A 108 -10.43 8.90 0.10
C ASN A 108 -9.07 8.94 -0.62
N HIS A 109 -8.09 8.16 -0.15
CA HIS A 109 -6.73 8.17 -0.69
C HIS A 109 -6.26 6.74 -0.94
N VAL A 110 -6.41 6.30 -2.19
CA VAL A 110 -5.93 5.01 -2.68
C VAL A 110 -5.09 5.27 -3.93
N ILE A 111 -3.93 4.62 -4.00
CA ILE A 111 -3.06 4.65 -5.18
C ILE A 111 -3.13 3.28 -5.85
N GLU A 112 -3.44 3.26 -7.14
CA GLU A 112 -3.34 2.06 -7.97
C GLU A 112 -1.99 2.03 -8.68
N THR A 113 -1.35 0.86 -8.73
CA THR A 113 -0.15 0.63 -9.55
C THR A 113 -0.01 -0.87 -9.87
N GLN A 114 1.07 -1.26 -10.53
CA GLN A 114 1.46 -2.68 -10.67
C GLN A 114 2.43 -3.09 -9.56
N PHE A 115 2.41 -4.35 -9.13
CA PHE A 115 3.24 -4.81 -8.04
C PHE A 115 4.75 -4.63 -8.32
N GLY A 116 5.19 -4.86 -9.55
CA GLY A 116 6.58 -4.61 -9.95
C GLY A 116 6.99 -3.13 -9.81
N VAL A 117 6.08 -2.21 -10.12
CA VAL A 117 6.29 -0.76 -9.93
C VAL A 117 6.35 -0.44 -8.44
N PHE A 118 5.43 -0.99 -7.64
CA PHE A 118 5.46 -0.84 -6.18
C PHE A 118 6.79 -1.32 -5.60
N LYS A 119 7.27 -2.52 -5.98
CA LYS A 119 8.56 -3.06 -5.51
C LYS A 119 9.75 -2.17 -5.85
N ARG A 120 9.82 -1.59 -7.06
CA ARG A 120 10.91 -0.67 -7.43
C ARG A 120 10.82 0.67 -6.72
N CYS A 121 9.60 1.11 -6.40
CA CYS A 121 9.34 2.42 -5.79
C CYS A 121 9.05 2.35 -4.29
N TRP A 122 9.28 1.21 -3.63
CA TRP A 122 8.70 0.89 -2.33
C TRP A 122 9.08 1.92 -1.25
N GLN A 123 10.33 2.39 -1.21
CA GLN A 123 10.81 3.43 -0.29
C GLN A 123 9.99 4.73 -0.43
N ASN A 124 9.64 5.12 -1.66
CA ASN A 124 8.79 6.29 -1.90
C ASN A 124 7.38 6.13 -1.30
N PHE A 125 6.83 4.90 -1.34
CA PHE A 125 5.55 4.59 -0.70
C PHE A 125 5.65 4.56 0.83
N MET A 126 6.79 4.16 1.37
CA MET A 126 6.99 4.10 2.82
C MET A 126 7.03 5.50 3.46
N PHE A 127 7.34 6.59 2.75
CA PHE A 127 7.07 7.96 3.26
C PHE A 127 5.58 8.26 3.49
N LEU A 128 4.69 7.44 2.94
CA LEU A 128 3.25 7.54 3.12
C LEU A 128 2.72 6.50 4.12
N VAL A 129 3.61 5.75 4.79
CA VAL A 129 3.22 4.76 5.78
C VAL A 129 2.49 5.46 6.93
N ASP A 130 1.26 5.05 7.16
CA ASP A 130 0.33 5.62 8.13
C ASP A 130 -0.76 4.57 8.37
N GLY A 131 -0.33 3.40 8.87
CA GLY A 131 -1.18 2.20 8.99
C GLY A 131 -1.66 1.62 7.65
N SER A 132 -1.05 2.01 6.54
CA SER A 132 -1.56 1.80 5.18
C SER A 132 -1.58 0.33 4.77
N LEU A 133 -2.53 -0.02 3.91
CA LEU A 133 -2.72 -1.39 3.44
C LEU A 133 -2.31 -1.56 1.98
N LEU A 134 -1.53 -2.59 1.67
CA LEU A 134 -1.27 -3.04 0.31
C LEU A 134 -2.12 -4.26 -0.02
N LEU A 135 -2.99 -4.12 -1.02
CA LEU A 135 -3.93 -5.15 -1.44
C LEU A 135 -3.77 -5.49 -2.92
N GLY A 136 -3.76 -6.78 -3.25
CA GLY A 136 -3.71 -7.27 -4.63
C GLY A 136 -5.10 -7.45 -5.22
N LYS A 137 -5.31 -6.99 -6.46
CA LYS A 137 -6.56 -7.22 -7.18
C LYS A 137 -6.79 -8.72 -7.36
N LYS A 138 -7.91 -9.23 -6.84
CA LYS A 138 -8.26 -10.67 -6.83
C LYS A 138 -7.25 -11.56 -6.07
N ARG A 139 -6.50 -10.98 -5.13
CA ARG A 139 -5.63 -11.71 -4.22
C ARG A 139 -6.22 -11.66 -2.81
N ASP A 140 -5.90 -12.66 -2.01
CA ASP A 140 -6.27 -12.78 -0.60
C ASP A 140 -5.17 -12.25 0.32
N GLY A 141 -3.90 -12.39 -0.05
CA GLY A 141 -2.78 -11.77 0.67
C GLY A 141 -2.95 -10.25 0.85
N ALA A 142 -2.47 -9.75 1.98
CA ALA A 142 -2.47 -8.34 2.34
C ALA A 142 -1.25 -8.02 3.20
N VAL A 143 -0.82 -6.76 3.14
CA VAL A 143 0.22 -6.21 4.02
C VAL A 143 -0.30 -4.94 4.66
N GLN A 144 -0.14 -4.79 5.97
CA GLN A 144 -0.34 -3.53 6.67
C GLN A 144 1.01 -2.97 7.09
N PHE A 145 1.37 -1.79 6.60
CA PHE A 145 2.59 -1.09 7.00
C PHE A 145 2.27 -0.13 8.15
N LEU A 146 2.97 -0.27 9.27
CA LEU A 146 2.78 0.51 10.49
C LEU A 146 3.86 1.60 10.60
N GLU A 147 3.51 2.70 11.25
CA GLU A 147 4.46 3.79 11.56
C GLU A 147 5.56 3.37 12.54
N SER A 148 5.41 2.22 13.22
CA SER A 148 6.42 1.63 14.10
C SER A 148 7.60 0.98 13.37
N GLY A 149 7.60 0.99 12.03
CA GLY A 149 8.61 0.32 11.21
C GLY A 149 8.30 -1.15 10.89
N GLU A 150 7.16 -1.66 11.36
CA GLU A 150 6.73 -3.04 11.15
C GLU A 150 5.69 -3.18 10.03
N ALA A 151 5.70 -4.32 9.36
CA ALA A 151 4.71 -4.72 8.36
C ALA A 151 4.05 -6.02 8.80
N LYS A 152 2.73 -6.00 9.01
CA LYS A 152 1.93 -7.21 9.26
C LYS A 152 1.54 -7.86 7.94
N LEU A 153 1.86 -9.13 7.76
CA LEU A 153 1.50 -9.94 6.60
C LEU A 153 0.34 -10.85 6.96
N GLY A 154 -0.67 -10.92 6.11
CA GLY A 154 -1.88 -11.64 6.44
C GLY A 154 -2.80 -11.87 5.25
N LYS A 155 -4.00 -12.36 5.54
CA LYS A 155 -5.02 -12.65 4.53
C LYS A 155 -6.29 -11.87 4.79
N ARG A 156 -6.77 -11.20 3.75
CA ARG A 156 -8.12 -10.65 3.72
C ARG A 156 -9.13 -11.79 3.64
N PRO A 157 -10.14 -11.84 4.53
CA PRO A 157 -11.16 -12.88 4.48
C PRO A 157 -11.98 -12.80 3.19
N LYS A 158 -12.45 -13.96 2.73
CA LYS A 158 -13.24 -14.11 1.49
C LYS A 158 -14.66 -13.59 1.63
#